data_AF-A0A8T6QH52-F1
#
_entry.id   AF-A0A8T6QH52-F1
#
_cell.length_a   1.000
_cell.length_b   1.000
_cell.length_c   1.000
_cell.angle_alpha   90.00
_cell.angle_beta   90.00
_cell.angle_gamma   90.00
#
_symmetry.space_group_name_H-M   'P 1'
#
loop_
_entity.id
_entity.type
_entity.pdbx_description
1 polymer ?
#
loop_
_entity_poly.entity_id
_entity_poly.type
_entity_poly.pdbx_seq_one_letter_code
_entity_poly.pdbx_strand_id
1 'polypeptide(L)'
;MFLSKNKLYLDLNYKFEDLAYEFDGFSSFEKLFSDLLHEQEKKHILQNVLFSFLWRVKKEDRLSKILTDFTLFSRIFQENYLSFTVGFSFEKIRKEYQEKFRDYLSKLNSIMYDTLTRSLAIPISGIISFAAMGKLDNVNSWVLNMAAIVLSLYTTFTIYYLTNYQKVLVQECQSEYSVLFRTMRDELKKLELTELNKKENALDSQCNTLYKIFGLVSALSFSNLILNCTMFISSFLK
;
A
#
# COMPACT_ATOMS: atom_id res chain seq x y z
N MET A 1 -21.34 -31.87 17.35
CA MET A 1 -20.51 -30.72 16.90
C MET A 1 -21.13 -29.44 17.46
N PHE A 2 -20.34 -28.52 18.02
CA PHE A 2 -20.85 -27.20 18.44
C PHE A 2 -20.93 -26.30 17.21
N LEU A 3 -22.12 -25.80 16.91
CA LEU A 3 -22.41 -24.94 15.77
C LEU A 3 -23.04 -23.67 16.30
N SER A 4 -22.22 -22.64 16.57
CA SER A 4 -22.58 -21.24 16.90
C SER A 4 -23.66 -20.98 17.97
N LYS A 5 -24.87 -21.56 17.86
CA LYS A 5 -25.96 -21.55 18.85
C LYS A 5 -26.76 -22.87 19.00
N ASN A 6 -26.57 -23.89 18.16
CA ASN A 6 -27.33 -25.15 18.20
C ASN A 6 -26.42 -26.40 18.18
N LYS A 7 -26.68 -27.38 19.04
CA LYS A 7 -25.97 -28.66 19.05
C LYS A 7 -26.60 -29.61 18.03
N LEU A 8 -25.85 -29.96 16.99
CA LEU A 8 -26.19 -31.05 16.09
C LEU A 8 -25.55 -32.34 16.62
N TYR A 9 -26.41 -33.33 16.88
CA TYR A 9 -26.05 -34.68 17.24
C TYR A 9 -26.19 -35.58 16.01
N LEU A 10 -25.17 -36.38 15.76
CA LEU A 10 -25.08 -37.37 14.71
C LEU A 10 -24.95 -38.72 15.42
N ASP A 11 -26.01 -39.52 15.38
CA ASP A 11 -25.97 -40.86 15.92
C ASP A 11 -25.49 -41.81 14.82
N LEU A 12 -24.75 -42.86 15.19
CA LEU A 12 -24.28 -43.90 14.27
C LEU A 12 -25.42 -44.86 13.92
N ASN A 13 -26.46 -44.33 13.28
CA ASN A 13 -27.62 -45.09 12.84
C ASN A 13 -27.69 -45.03 11.30
N TYR A 14 -27.37 -46.16 10.65
CA TYR A 14 -27.43 -46.32 9.20
C TYR A 14 -27.79 -47.78 8.88
N LYS A 15 -28.40 -47.99 7.72
CA LYS A 15 -28.80 -49.30 7.20
C LYS A 15 -27.83 -49.76 6.11
N PHE A 16 -27.78 -51.06 5.84
CA PHE A 16 -27.00 -51.61 4.72
C PHE A 16 -27.42 -51.01 3.37
N GLU A 17 -28.70 -50.67 3.22
CA GLU A 17 -29.27 -50.01 2.04
C GLU A 17 -28.65 -48.61 1.79
N ASP A 18 -28.21 -47.91 2.84
CA ASP A 18 -27.59 -46.58 2.74
C ASP A 18 -26.16 -46.65 2.16
N LEU A 19 -25.52 -47.82 2.22
CA LEU A 19 -24.19 -48.07 1.66
C LEU A 19 -24.24 -48.50 0.19
N ALA A 20 -25.43 -48.72 -0.37
CA ALA A 20 -25.61 -49.13 -1.76
C ALA A 20 -25.43 -47.96 -2.75
N TYR A 21 -25.38 -46.73 -2.25
CA TYR A 21 -25.18 -45.52 -3.06
C TYR A 21 -23.69 -45.27 -3.34
N GLU A 22 -23.38 -44.74 -4.52
CA GLU A 22 -22.01 -44.43 -4.93
C GLU A 22 -21.46 -43.25 -4.13
N PHE A 23 -20.30 -43.45 -3.50
CA PHE A 23 -19.57 -42.42 -2.74
C PHE A 23 -18.68 -41.56 -3.64
N ASP A 24 -19.23 -41.13 -4.77
CA ASP A 24 -18.51 -40.31 -5.73
C ASP A 24 -18.10 -38.98 -5.08
N GLY A 25 -16.79 -38.69 -5.13
CA GLY A 25 -16.20 -37.53 -4.48
C GLY A 25 -15.59 -37.78 -3.10
N PHE A 26 -15.64 -39.02 -2.56
CA PHE A 26 -14.89 -39.36 -1.34
C PHE A 26 -13.39 -39.13 -1.48
N SER A 27 -12.80 -39.53 -2.61
CA SER A 27 -11.38 -39.31 -2.92
C SER A 27 -11.02 -37.82 -2.98
N SER A 28 -11.87 -37.00 -3.60
CA SER A 28 -11.70 -35.53 -3.63
C SER A 28 -11.83 -34.91 -2.24
N PHE A 29 -12.80 -35.38 -1.45
CA PHE A 29 -13.00 -34.93 -0.07
C PHE A 29 -11.81 -35.31 0.82
N GLU A 30 -11.33 -36.55 0.76
CA GLU A 30 -10.16 -37.05 1.48
C GLU A 30 -8.90 -36.24 1.10
N LYS A 31 -8.69 -36.00 -0.19
CA LYS A 31 -7.56 -35.19 -0.67
C LYS A 31 -7.60 -33.76 -0.12
N LEU A 32 -8.79 -33.15 -0.01
CA LEU A 32 -8.93 -31.82 0.59
C LEU A 32 -8.56 -31.81 2.09
N PHE A 33 -8.75 -32.91 2.82
CA PHE A 33 -8.37 -33.02 4.24
C PHE A 33 -6.96 -33.58 4.47
N SER A 34 -6.30 -34.12 3.45
CA SER A 34 -4.92 -34.60 3.54
C SER A 34 -3.87 -33.50 3.74
N ASP A 35 -4.21 -32.25 3.38
CA ASP A 35 -3.36 -31.08 3.54
C ASP A 35 -3.81 -30.22 4.74
N LEU A 36 -2.84 -29.77 5.54
CA LEU A 36 -3.00 -28.91 6.72
C LEU A 36 -3.35 -27.46 6.36
N LEU A 37 -3.34 -27.07 5.08
CA LEU A 37 -3.78 -25.74 4.66
C LEU A 37 -5.22 -25.45 5.09
N HIS A 38 -5.46 -24.30 5.72
CA HIS A 38 -6.79 -23.82 6.13
C HIS A 38 -7.57 -24.84 6.98
N GLU A 39 -6.91 -25.62 7.84
CA GLU A 39 -7.55 -26.70 8.62
C GLU A 39 -8.73 -26.20 9.47
N GLN A 40 -8.59 -25.03 10.09
CA GLN A 40 -9.64 -24.43 10.91
C GLN A 40 -10.84 -24.02 10.04
N GLU A 41 -10.60 -23.38 8.90
CA GLU A 41 -11.65 -22.95 7.99
C GLU A 41 -12.33 -24.14 7.31
N LYS A 42 -11.58 -25.19 6.93
CA LYS A 42 -12.14 -26.47 6.46
C LYS A 42 -13.10 -27.06 7.49
N LYS A 43 -12.74 -27.06 8.79
CA LYS A 43 -13.62 -27.51 9.87
C LYS A 43 -14.87 -26.63 10.01
N HIS A 44 -14.75 -25.32 9.89
CA HIS A 44 -15.91 -24.40 9.95
C HIS A 44 -16.84 -24.54 8.73
N ILE A 45 -16.28 -24.67 7.53
CA ILE A 45 -17.05 -24.92 6.31
C ILE A 45 -17.77 -26.26 6.43
N LEU A 46 -17.09 -27.31 6.91
CA LEU A 46 -17.68 -28.62 7.14
C LEU A 46 -18.86 -28.54 8.11
N GLN A 47 -18.71 -27.83 9.23
CA GLN A 47 -19.79 -27.58 10.18
C GLN A 47 -21.00 -26.91 9.51
N ASN A 48 -20.77 -25.86 8.71
CA ASN A 48 -21.84 -25.14 8.02
C ASN A 48 -22.56 -26.01 6.98
N VAL A 49 -21.81 -26.81 6.22
CA VAL A 49 -22.39 -27.75 5.24
C VAL A 49 -23.22 -28.80 5.95
N LEU A 50 -22.71 -29.40 7.03
CA LEU A 50 -23.46 -30.36 7.86
C LEU A 50 -24.74 -29.74 8.42
N PHE A 51 -24.70 -28.50 8.90
CA PHE A 51 -25.91 -27.81 9.36
C PHE A 51 -26.92 -27.63 8.23
N SER A 52 -26.47 -27.16 7.06
CA SER A 52 -27.34 -26.92 5.90
C SER A 52 -28.07 -28.18 5.44
N PHE A 53 -27.42 -29.35 5.50
CA PHE A 53 -28.00 -30.64 5.17
C PHE A 53 -28.94 -31.18 6.25
N LEU A 54 -28.58 -31.04 7.52
CA LEU A 54 -29.19 -31.81 8.60
C LEU A 54 -30.23 -31.05 9.42
N TRP A 55 -30.37 -29.72 9.25
CA TRP A 55 -31.20 -28.92 10.16
C TRP A 55 -32.69 -29.29 10.16
N ARG A 56 -33.21 -29.85 9.05
CA ARG A 56 -34.59 -30.35 8.92
C ARG A 56 -34.70 -31.88 9.06
N VAL A 57 -33.59 -32.59 9.24
CA VAL A 57 -33.56 -34.05 9.26
C VAL A 57 -33.71 -34.56 10.69
N LYS A 58 -34.60 -35.54 10.89
CA LYS A 58 -34.80 -36.23 12.16
C LYS A 58 -33.49 -36.85 12.61
N LYS A 59 -33.21 -36.82 13.92
CA LYS A 59 -31.91 -37.24 14.50
C LYS A 59 -31.47 -38.63 14.03
N GLU A 60 -32.42 -39.56 13.96
CA GLU A 60 -32.22 -40.96 13.57
C GLU A 60 -31.80 -41.14 12.10
N ASP A 61 -32.20 -40.24 11.21
CA ASP A 61 -31.99 -40.35 9.75
C ASP A 61 -30.81 -39.51 9.25
N ARG A 62 -30.11 -38.78 10.14
CA ARG A 62 -29.08 -37.80 9.74
C ARG A 62 -27.88 -38.41 9.05
N LEU A 63 -27.39 -39.55 9.56
CA LEU A 63 -26.23 -40.23 8.98
C LEU A 63 -26.60 -40.90 7.67
N SER A 64 -27.72 -41.64 7.64
CA SER A 64 -28.31 -42.20 6.42
C SER A 64 -28.45 -41.13 5.32
N LYS A 65 -28.95 -39.94 5.65
CA LYS A 65 -29.05 -38.83 4.69
C LYS A 65 -27.71 -38.35 4.14
N ILE A 66 -26.66 -38.30 4.95
CA ILE A 66 -25.31 -37.93 4.48
C ILE A 66 -24.73 -39.00 3.56
N LEU A 67 -24.93 -40.28 3.88
CA LEU A 67 -24.40 -41.39 3.10
C LEU A 67 -25.11 -41.49 1.74
N THR A 68 -26.43 -41.40 1.73
CA THR A 68 -27.25 -41.47 0.50
C THR A 68 -26.98 -40.29 -0.44
N ASP A 69 -26.80 -39.08 0.10
CA ASP A 69 -26.51 -37.88 -0.69
C ASP A 69 -25.02 -37.47 -0.64
N PHE A 70 -24.11 -38.43 -0.41
CA PHE A 70 -22.71 -38.11 -0.13
C PHE A 70 -22.04 -37.33 -1.27
N THR A 71 -22.36 -37.66 -2.51
CA THR A 71 -21.88 -36.95 -3.71
C THR A 71 -22.31 -35.48 -3.74
N LEU A 72 -23.53 -35.18 -3.29
CA LEU A 72 -24.01 -33.80 -3.20
C LEU A 72 -23.35 -33.07 -2.03
N PHE A 73 -23.17 -33.76 -0.90
CA PHE A 73 -22.49 -33.23 0.28
C PHE A 73 -21.04 -32.84 -0.03
N SER A 74 -20.28 -33.75 -0.66
CA SER A 74 -18.88 -33.53 -1.03
C SER A 74 -18.73 -32.37 -2.01
N ARG A 75 -19.62 -32.28 -3.01
CA ARG A 75 -19.65 -31.18 -3.96
C ARG A 75 -19.94 -29.84 -3.30
N ILE A 76 -20.95 -29.74 -2.43
CA ILE A 76 -21.28 -28.50 -1.72
C ILE A 76 -20.12 -28.07 -0.82
N PHE A 77 -19.46 -29.00 -0.14
CA PHE A 77 -18.26 -28.69 0.63
C PHE A 77 -17.15 -28.12 -0.26
N GLN A 78 -16.88 -28.76 -1.40
CA GLN A 78 -15.87 -28.32 -2.36
C GLN A 78 -16.18 -26.93 -2.92
N GLU A 79 -17.44 -26.65 -3.32
CA GLU A 79 -17.87 -25.33 -3.81
C GLU A 79 -17.69 -24.23 -2.75
N ASN A 80 -18.03 -24.51 -1.49
CA ASN A 80 -17.83 -23.56 -0.38
C ASN A 80 -16.33 -23.33 -0.10
N TYR A 81 -15.51 -24.38 -0.14
CA TYR A 81 -14.07 -24.26 0.05
C TYR A 81 -13.38 -23.50 -1.09
N LEU A 82 -13.79 -23.74 -2.34
CA LEU A 82 -13.32 -22.97 -3.49
C LEU A 82 -13.70 -21.50 -3.35
N SER A 83 -14.95 -21.21 -2.96
CA SER A 83 -15.41 -19.84 -2.72
C SER A 83 -14.61 -19.14 -1.62
N PHE A 84 -14.32 -19.84 -0.52
CA PHE A 84 -13.44 -19.35 0.54
C PHE A 84 -12.03 -19.08 0.00
N THR A 85 -11.44 -19.99 -0.76
CA THR A 85 -10.06 -19.86 -1.26
C THR A 85 -9.92 -18.68 -2.21
N VAL A 86 -10.90 -18.47 -3.10
CA VAL A 86 -10.97 -17.28 -3.96
C VAL A 86 -11.12 -16.02 -3.13
N GLY A 87 -12.02 -16.01 -2.13
CA GLY A 87 -12.21 -14.87 -1.24
C GLY A 87 -10.97 -14.54 -0.39
N PHE A 88 -10.28 -15.56 0.10
CA PHE A 88 -9.04 -15.43 0.87
C PHE A 88 -7.90 -14.87 0.00
N SER A 89 -7.76 -15.38 -1.23
CA SER A 89 -6.77 -14.87 -2.18
C SER A 89 -7.03 -13.41 -2.51
N PHE A 90 -8.29 -13.05 -2.75
CA PHE A 90 -8.71 -11.68 -2.98
C PHE A 90 -8.41 -10.77 -1.78
N GLU A 91 -8.74 -11.19 -0.56
CA GLU A 91 -8.47 -10.41 0.65
C GLU A 91 -6.97 -10.24 0.89
N LYS A 92 -6.17 -11.25 0.56
CA LYS A 92 -4.71 -11.18 0.61
C LYS A 92 -4.17 -10.13 -0.37
N ILE A 93 -4.59 -10.19 -1.63
CA ILE A 93 -4.25 -9.20 -2.67
C ILE A 93 -4.66 -7.79 -2.20
N ARG A 94 -5.88 -7.69 -1.62
CA ARG A 94 -6.40 -6.44 -1.08
C ARG A 94 -5.48 -5.85 -0.02
N LYS A 95 -5.13 -6.67 0.97
CA LYS A 95 -4.26 -6.25 2.07
C LYS A 95 -2.88 -5.84 1.56
N GLU A 96 -2.32 -6.60 0.63
CA GLU A 96 -1.00 -6.32 0.05
C GLU A 96 -0.97 -4.96 -0.65
N TYR A 97 -1.95 -4.64 -1.51
CA TYR A 97 -1.96 -3.32 -2.15
C TYR A 97 -2.19 -2.19 -1.15
N GLN A 98 -2.99 -2.41 -0.10
CA GLN A 98 -3.24 -1.40 0.94
C GLN A 98 -1.95 -1.09 1.72
N GLU A 99 -1.16 -2.10 2.03
CA GLU A 99 0.15 -1.96 2.66
C GLU A 99 1.10 -1.20 1.73
N LYS A 100 1.22 -1.61 0.46
CA LYS A 100 2.06 -0.94 -0.54
C LYS A 100 1.67 0.52 -0.77
N PHE A 101 0.37 0.82 -0.85
CA PHE A 101 -0.11 2.20 -0.92
C PHE A 101 0.40 3.03 0.26
N ARG A 102 0.31 2.49 1.48
CA ARG A 102 0.77 3.19 2.69
C ARG A 102 2.29 3.40 2.67
N ASP A 103 3.04 2.43 2.16
CA ASP A 103 4.49 2.53 2.01
C ASP A 103 4.88 3.63 1.01
N TYR A 104 4.25 3.67 -0.17
CA TYR A 104 4.51 4.74 -1.15
C TYR A 104 4.12 6.11 -0.62
N LEU A 105 2.96 6.21 0.06
CA LEU A 105 2.52 7.45 0.71
C LEU A 105 3.54 7.92 1.76
N SER A 106 4.07 6.99 2.57
CA SER A 106 5.11 7.29 3.55
C SER A 106 6.41 7.74 2.87
N LYS A 107 6.82 7.09 1.78
CA LYS A 107 8.02 7.43 1.01
C LYS A 107 7.91 8.83 0.39
N LEU A 108 6.78 9.16 -0.24
CA LEU A 108 6.53 10.50 -0.80
C LEU A 108 6.53 11.58 0.29
N ASN A 109 5.90 11.30 1.44
CA ASN A 109 5.95 12.20 2.59
C ASN A 109 7.38 12.38 3.12
N SER A 110 8.18 11.32 3.20
CA SER A 110 9.59 11.42 3.62
C SER A 110 10.38 12.33 2.67
N ILE A 111 10.22 12.15 1.35
CA ILE A 111 10.84 13.00 0.33
C ILE A 111 10.43 14.47 0.52
N MET A 112 9.15 14.71 0.81
CA MET A 112 8.63 16.05 1.10
C MET A 112 9.32 16.65 2.33
N TYR A 113 9.33 15.94 3.46
CA TYR A 113 9.93 16.41 4.70
C TYR A 113 11.43 16.68 4.54
N ASP A 114 12.16 15.79 3.88
CA ASP A 114 13.59 15.95 3.62
C ASP A 114 13.87 17.19 2.77
N THR A 115 13.06 17.40 1.73
CA THR A 115 13.18 18.56 0.85
C THR A 115 12.90 19.85 1.60
N LEU A 116 11.79 19.93 2.34
CA LEU A 116 11.42 21.11 3.11
C LEU A 116 12.46 21.43 4.18
N THR A 117 12.93 20.42 4.91
CA THR A 117 13.96 20.58 5.95
C THR A 117 15.25 21.13 5.36
N ARG A 118 15.73 20.57 4.25
CA ARG A 118 16.95 21.05 3.58
C ARG A 118 16.75 22.43 2.94
N SER A 119 15.54 22.77 2.53
CA SER A 119 15.21 24.08 1.98
C SER A 119 15.30 25.20 3.01
N LEU A 120 15.22 24.92 4.31
CA LEU A 120 15.47 25.90 5.37
C LEU A 120 16.90 26.46 5.33
N ALA A 121 17.85 25.76 4.71
CA ALA A 121 19.19 26.28 4.48
C ALA A 121 19.19 27.53 3.56
N ILE A 122 18.19 27.70 2.70
CA ILE A 122 18.07 28.84 1.79
C ILE A 122 17.90 30.15 2.58
N PRO A 123 16.84 30.35 3.40
CA PRO A 123 16.68 31.59 4.16
C PRO A 123 17.80 31.81 5.19
N ILE A 124 18.31 30.75 5.82
CA ILE A 124 19.45 30.84 6.76
C ILE A 124 20.68 31.40 6.03
N SER A 125 21.04 30.84 4.87
CA SER A 125 22.17 31.33 4.08
C SER A 125 21.94 32.75 3.56
N GLY A 126 20.70 33.10 3.21
CA GLY A 126 20.35 34.45 2.78
C GLY A 126 20.52 35.49 3.88
N ILE A 127 20.05 35.22 5.10
CA ILE A 127 20.21 36.13 6.25
C ILE A 127 21.69 36.30 6.60
N ILE A 128 22.46 35.22 6.63
CA ILE A 128 23.90 35.27 6.92
C ILE A 128 24.63 36.11 5.85
N SER A 129 24.32 35.88 4.58
CA SER A 129 24.95 36.62 3.47
C SER A 129 24.57 38.10 3.51
N PHE A 130 23.31 38.41 3.79
CA PHE A 130 22.84 39.79 3.96
C PHE A 130 23.50 40.51 5.14
N ALA A 131 23.64 39.84 6.29
CA ALA A 131 24.27 40.42 7.48
C ALA A 131 25.79 40.60 7.31
N ALA A 132 26.44 39.72 6.55
CA ALA A 132 27.86 39.81 6.26
C ALA A 132 28.19 40.90 5.22
N MET A 133 27.24 41.25 4.35
CA MET A 133 27.47 42.20 3.27
C MET A 133 27.46 43.66 3.74
N GLY A 134 28.60 44.33 3.61
CA GLY A 134 28.79 45.74 4.04
C GLY A 134 29.63 46.55 3.03
N LYS A 135 29.93 47.82 3.36
CA LYS A 135 30.78 48.69 2.51
C LYS A 135 32.20 48.14 2.39
N LEU A 136 32.80 48.34 1.21
CA LEU A 136 34.14 47.88 0.85
C LEU A 136 35.25 48.82 1.35
N ASP A 137 35.21 49.18 2.64
CA ASP A 137 36.14 50.16 3.22
C ASP A 137 37.45 49.51 3.68
N ASN A 138 37.43 48.21 4.00
CA ASN A 138 38.58 47.46 4.55
C ASN A 138 38.69 46.06 3.93
N VAL A 139 39.90 45.48 3.96
CA VAL A 139 40.18 44.11 3.49
C VAL A 139 39.26 43.08 4.14
N ASN A 140 38.93 43.25 5.43
CA ASN A 140 38.02 42.36 6.14
C ASN A 140 36.59 42.38 5.53
N SER A 141 36.09 43.54 5.15
CA SER A 141 34.79 43.68 4.49
C SER A 141 34.78 43.03 3.10
N TRP A 142 35.90 43.11 2.37
CA TRP A 142 36.06 42.45 1.07
C TRP A 142 36.00 40.92 1.20
N VAL A 143 36.71 40.37 2.20
CA VAL A 143 36.69 38.92 2.50
C VAL A 143 35.29 38.45 2.91
N LEU A 144 34.57 39.19 3.75
CA LEU A 144 33.20 38.86 4.16
C LEU A 144 32.21 38.89 2.98
N ASN A 145 32.31 39.91 2.11
CA ASN A 145 31.47 40.01 0.91
C ASN A 145 31.72 38.85 -0.07
N MET A 146 32.98 38.47 -0.27
CA MET A 146 33.34 37.31 -1.10
C MET A 146 32.85 35.99 -0.50
N ALA A 147 32.99 35.81 0.81
CA ALA A 147 32.49 34.62 1.51
C ALA A 147 30.96 34.49 1.39
N ALA A 148 30.22 35.60 1.48
CA ALA A 148 28.77 35.62 1.29
C ALA A 148 28.34 35.18 -0.12
N ILE A 149 29.03 35.64 -1.17
CA ILE A 149 28.77 35.17 -2.55
C ILE A 149 29.05 33.67 -2.68
N VAL A 150 30.21 33.21 -2.21
CA VAL A 150 30.58 31.79 -2.30
C VAL A 150 29.56 30.92 -1.57
N LEU A 151 29.10 31.34 -0.39
CA LEU A 151 28.05 30.66 0.36
C LEU A 151 26.74 30.59 -0.45
N SER A 152 26.29 31.70 -1.03
CA SER A 152 25.07 31.74 -1.85
C SER A 152 25.15 30.87 -3.10
N LEU A 153 26.31 30.83 -3.78
CA LEU A 153 26.54 29.95 -4.93
C LEU A 153 26.52 28.48 -4.52
N TYR A 154 27.18 28.14 -3.41
CA TYR A 154 27.21 26.78 -2.88
C TYR A 154 25.81 26.29 -2.48
N THR A 155 25.02 27.13 -1.81
CA THR A 155 23.64 26.75 -1.43
C THR A 155 22.75 26.58 -2.66
N THR A 156 22.85 27.45 -3.67
CA THR A 156 22.10 27.30 -4.93
C THR A 156 22.49 26.05 -5.69
N PHE A 157 23.79 25.75 -5.79
CA PHE A 157 24.27 24.52 -6.41
C PHE A 157 23.71 23.28 -5.68
N THR A 158 23.83 23.24 -4.36
CA THR A 158 23.37 22.10 -3.55
C THR A 158 21.85 21.87 -3.69
N ILE A 159 21.06 22.95 -3.65
CA ILE A 159 19.60 22.86 -3.79
C ILE A 159 19.18 22.43 -5.20
N TYR A 160 19.90 22.89 -6.24
CA TYR A 160 19.64 22.47 -7.62
C TYR A 160 19.84 20.96 -7.80
N TYR A 161 20.97 20.43 -7.34
CA TYR A 161 21.26 18.98 -7.41
C TYR A 161 20.27 18.17 -6.58
N LEU A 162 19.99 18.60 -5.34
CA LEU A 162 19.02 17.96 -4.49
C LEU A 162 17.65 17.85 -5.16
N THR A 163 17.17 18.95 -5.72
CA THR A 163 15.84 19.00 -6.34
C THR A 163 15.76 18.09 -7.56
N ASN A 164 16.79 18.08 -8.41
CA ASN A 164 16.81 17.21 -9.58
C ASN A 164 16.85 15.73 -9.21
N TYR A 165 17.64 15.37 -8.20
CA TYR A 165 17.69 14.01 -7.70
C TYR A 165 16.35 13.56 -7.11
N GLN A 166 15.71 14.42 -6.30
CA GLN A 166 14.41 14.12 -5.71
C GLN A 166 13.29 14.00 -6.75
N LYS A 167 13.36 14.76 -7.86
CA LYS A 167 12.42 14.59 -9.00
C LYS A 167 12.50 13.20 -9.60
N VAL A 168 13.71 12.69 -9.85
CA VAL A 168 13.91 11.34 -10.39
C VAL A 168 13.36 10.30 -9.42
N LEU A 169 13.61 10.44 -8.11
CA LEU A 169 13.05 9.53 -7.11
C LEU A 169 11.52 9.50 -7.09
N VAL A 170 10.87 10.66 -7.21
CA VAL A 170 9.40 10.75 -7.28
C VAL A 170 8.88 10.11 -8.56
N GLN A 171 9.57 10.29 -9.68
CA GLN A 171 9.21 9.67 -10.96
C GLN A 171 9.32 8.14 -10.91
N GLU A 172 10.41 7.61 -10.34
CA GLU A 172 10.56 6.16 -10.15
C GLU A 172 9.48 5.60 -9.24
N CYS A 173 9.16 6.30 -8.13
CA CYS A 173 8.06 5.93 -7.25
C CYS A 173 6.72 5.88 -8.01
N GLN A 174 6.46 6.88 -8.86
CA GLN A 174 5.27 6.95 -9.69
C GLN A 174 5.18 5.82 -10.71
N SER A 175 6.27 5.51 -11.39
CA SER A 175 6.34 4.38 -12.30
C SER A 175 6.07 3.06 -11.56
N GLU A 176 6.70 2.85 -10.41
CA GLU A 176 6.57 1.61 -9.63
C GLU A 176 5.14 1.38 -9.15
N TYR A 177 4.51 2.39 -8.52
CA TYR A 177 3.13 2.21 -8.07
C TYR A 177 2.15 2.15 -9.23
N SER A 178 2.33 2.91 -10.32
CA SER A 178 1.38 2.84 -11.45
C SER A 178 1.32 1.44 -12.07
N VAL A 179 2.47 0.74 -12.15
CA VAL A 179 2.53 -0.66 -12.57
C VAL A 179 1.78 -1.56 -11.57
N LEU A 180 2.03 -1.40 -10.27
CA LEU A 180 1.32 -2.16 -9.23
C LEU A 180 -0.20 -1.98 -9.32
N PHE A 181 -0.66 -0.73 -9.41
CA PHE A 181 -2.09 -0.40 -9.49
C PHE A 181 -2.73 -0.95 -10.77
N ARG A 182 -1.99 -1.00 -11.88
CA ARG A 182 -2.44 -1.63 -13.13
C ARG A 182 -2.65 -3.12 -12.96
N THR A 183 -1.71 -3.85 -12.37
CA THR A 183 -1.85 -5.29 -12.11
C THR A 183 -3.05 -5.58 -11.20
N MET A 184 -3.22 -4.78 -10.14
CA MET A 184 -4.34 -4.94 -9.20
C MET A 184 -5.69 -4.68 -9.86
N ARG A 185 -5.76 -3.78 -10.84
CA ARG A 185 -6.99 -3.48 -11.58
C ARG A 185 -7.53 -4.69 -12.35
N ASP A 186 -6.65 -5.56 -12.83
CA ASP A 186 -7.05 -6.76 -13.56
C ASP A 186 -7.64 -7.84 -12.64
N GLU A 187 -7.26 -7.83 -11.35
CA GLU A 187 -7.70 -8.83 -10.35
C GLU A 187 -8.92 -8.37 -9.51
N LEU A 188 -9.26 -7.08 -9.54
CA LEU A 188 -10.26 -6.47 -8.65
C LEU A 188 -11.67 -6.34 -9.26
N LYS A 189 -12.70 -6.40 -8.41
CA LYS A 189 -14.11 -6.16 -8.78
C LYS A 189 -14.42 -4.67 -8.92
N LYS A 190 -15.47 -4.33 -9.69
CA LYS A 190 -15.90 -2.94 -9.99
C LYS A 190 -16.02 -2.00 -8.77
N LEU A 191 -16.49 -2.50 -7.63
CA LEU A 191 -16.64 -1.68 -6.41
C LEU A 191 -15.28 -1.29 -5.81
N GLU A 192 -14.34 -2.22 -5.75
CA GLU A 192 -12.98 -1.97 -5.23
C GLU A 192 -12.12 -1.17 -6.21
N LEU A 193 -12.39 -1.25 -7.52
CA LEU A 193 -11.77 -0.38 -8.53
C LEU A 193 -12.00 1.11 -8.22
N THR A 194 -13.14 1.46 -7.64
CA THR A 194 -13.42 2.86 -7.27
C THR A 194 -12.55 3.30 -6.09
N GLU A 195 -12.34 2.43 -5.11
CA GLU A 195 -11.44 2.70 -3.98
C GLU A 195 -9.98 2.79 -4.44
N LEU A 196 -9.57 1.87 -5.31
CA LEU A 196 -8.25 1.83 -5.92
C LEU A 196 -7.95 3.12 -6.68
N ASN A 197 -8.86 3.57 -7.56
CA ASN A 197 -8.69 4.80 -8.33
C ASN A 197 -8.60 6.04 -7.42
N LYS A 198 -9.35 6.08 -6.31
CA LYS A 198 -9.23 7.19 -5.33
C LYS A 198 -7.84 7.23 -4.70
N LYS A 199 -7.26 6.07 -4.39
CA LYS A 199 -5.91 5.95 -3.82
C LYS A 199 -4.82 6.32 -4.84
N GLU A 200 -4.95 5.85 -6.08
CA GLU A 200 -4.06 6.22 -7.18
C GLU A 200 -4.05 7.75 -7.39
N ASN A 201 -5.24 8.36 -7.52
CA ASN A 201 -5.38 9.81 -7.64
C ASN A 201 -4.78 10.58 -6.45
N ALA A 202 -4.85 10.02 -5.24
CA ALA A 202 -4.23 10.64 -4.06
C ALA A 202 -2.70 10.63 -4.15
N LEU A 203 -2.08 9.53 -4.61
CA LEU A 203 -0.64 9.45 -4.85
C LEU A 203 -0.20 10.39 -5.98
N ASP A 204 -0.92 10.43 -7.09
CA ASP A 204 -0.64 11.35 -8.20
C ASP A 204 -0.72 12.81 -7.76
N SER A 205 -1.74 13.14 -6.94
CA SER A 205 -1.87 14.47 -6.36
C SER A 205 -0.69 14.83 -5.45
N GLN A 206 -0.18 13.88 -4.67
CA GLN A 206 1.03 14.08 -3.86
C GLN A 206 2.28 14.25 -4.72
N CYS A 207 2.47 13.43 -5.76
CA CYS A 207 3.58 13.60 -6.72
C CYS A 207 3.54 14.99 -7.36
N ASN A 208 2.37 15.44 -7.81
CA ASN A 208 2.20 16.78 -8.38
C ASN A 208 2.51 17.90 -7.37
N THR A 209 2.13 17.71 -6.11
CA THR A 209 2.45 18.64 -5.02
C THR A 209 3.96 18.70 -4.79
N LEU A 210 4.64 17.56 -4.78
CA LEU A 210 6.10 17.48 -4.67
C LEU A 210 6.81 18.18 -5.83
N TYR A 211 6.38 17.96 -7.08
CA TYR A 211 6.94 18.68 -8.23
C TYR A 211 6.78 20.20 -8.13
N LYS A 212 5.65 20.68 -7.60
CA LYS A 212 5.44 22.11 -7.31
C LYS A 212 6.39 22.61 -6.21
N ILE A 213 6.55 21.85 -5.12
CA ILE A 213 7.47 22.19 -4.02
C ILE A 213 8.92 22.26 -4.56
N PHE A 214 9.34 21.29 -5.35
CA PHE A 214 10.65 21.28 -6.00
C PHE A 214 10.88 22.53 -6.87
N GLY A 215 9.89 22.91 -7.67
CA GLY A 215 9.92 24.14 -8.45
C GLY A 215 10.06 25.40 -7.58
N LEU A 216 9.25 25.51 -6.52
CA LEU A 216 9.28 26.64 -5.59
C LEU A 216 10.62 26.74 -4.85
N VAL A 217 11.14 25.63 -4.34
CA VAL A 217 12.43 25.57 -3.63
C VAL A 217 13.58 26.00 -4.54
N SER A 218 13.59 25.52 -5.78
CA SER A 218 14.57 25.95 -6.78
C SER A 218 14.45 27.45 -7.07
N ALA A 219 13.23 27.95 -7.30
CA ALA A 219 12.99 29.36 -7.59
C ALA A 219 13.41 30.27 -6.42
N LEU A 220 13.13 29.88 -5.17
CA LEU A 220 13.57 30.59 -3.97
C LEU A 220 15.09 30.64 -3.88
N SER A 221 15.77 29.53 -4.18
CA SER A 221 17.22 29.46 -4.16
C SER A 221 17.88 30.34 -5.22
N PHE A 222 17.35 30.35 -6.45
CA PHE A 222 17.80 31.27 -7.49
C PHE A 222 17.52 32.74 -7.14
N SER A 223 16.37 33.03 -6.53
CA SER A 223 16.04 34.38 -6.08
C SER A 223 17.00 34.86 -4.99
N ASN A 224 17.39 33.99 -4.06
CA ASN A 224 18.39 34.29 -3.03
C ASN A 224 19.76 34.59 -3.66
N LEU A 225 20.18 33.84 -4.69
CA LEU A 225 21.42 34.12 -5.41
C LEU A 225 21.39 35.49 -6.08
N ILE A 226 20.30 35.82 -6.79
CA ILE A 226 20.14 37.11 -7.46
C ILE A 226 20.22 38.26 -6.44
N LEU A 227 19.54 38.13 -5.30
CA LEU A 227 19.57 39.13 -4.23
C LEU A 227 20.99 39.34 -3.67
N ASN A 228 21.75 38.28 -3.46
CA ASN A 228 23.13 38.40 -2.98
C ASN A 228 24.04 39.04 -4.04
N CYS A 229 23.87 38.70 -5.32
CA CYS A 229 24.61 39.34 -6.40
C CYS A 229 24.30 40.85 -6.51
N THR A 230 23.03 41.25 -6.43
CA THR A 230 22.65 42.68 -6.49
C THR A 230 23.17 43.45 -5.29
N MET A 231 23.10 42.87 -4.09
CA MET A 231 23.65 43.47 -2.87
C MET A 231 25.16 43.67 -2.97
N PHE A 232 25.90 42.68 -3.48
CA PHE A 232 27.33 42.81 -3.73
C PHE A 232 27.65 43.94 -4.71
N ILE A 233 26.96 44.03 -5.84
CA ILE A 233 27.14 45.12 -6.80
C ILE A 233 26.86 46.47 -6.15
N SER A 234 25.81 46.57 -5.33
CA SER A 234 25.47 47.81 -4.61
C SER A 234 26.53 48.23 -3.58
N SER A 235 27.28 47.26 -3.04
CA SER A 235 28.40 47.50 -2.12
C SER A 235 29.62 48.09 -2.85
N PHE A 236 29.82 47.79 -4.14
CA PHE A 236 30.85 48.43 -4.97
C PHE A 236 30.51 49.86 -5.40
N LEU A 237 29.22 50.21 -5.45
CA LEU A 237 28.73 51.52 -5.90
C LEU A 237 28.60 52.56 -4.77
N LYS A 238 28.85 52.20 -3.50
CA LYS A 238 28.67 53.01 -2.29
C LYS A 238 29.98 53.34 -1.58
#